data_AF-T0YV01-F1
#
_entry.id   AF-T0YV01-F1
#
_cell.length_a   1.000
_cell.length_b   1.000
_cell.length_c   1.000
_cell.angle_alpha   90.00
_cell.angle_beta   90.00
_cell.angle_gamma   90.00
#
_symmetry.space_group_name_H-M   'P 1'
#
loop_
_entity.id
_entity.type
_entity.pdbx_description
1 polymer ?
#
loop_
_entity_poly.entity_id
_entity_poly.type
_entity_poly.pdbx_seq_one_letter_code
_entity_poly.pdbx_strand_id
1 'polypeptide(L)'
;LTDVCLCRRVDEVAVIGRALLEKAAGAGHRTIAARLARPPETVRGWLRRFSARMEVIQEHFRRWAFVLDARLETVTPQGSPGADALEVIGLATRAASLLFGPRPVWSWVSAMTGGALLANTNSPFRSPH
;
A
#
# COMPACT_ATOMS: atom_id res chain seq x y z
N LEU A 1 -2.78 -25.50 3.72
CA LEU A 1 -4.19 -25.09 3.95
C LEU A 1 -4.30 -23.63 4.43
N THR A 2 -3.48 -22.72 3.89
CA THR A 2 -3.38 -21.33 4.41
C THR A 2 -3.52 -20.26 3.32
N ASP A 3 -3.96 -20.66 2.13
CA ASP A 3 -3.94 -19.81 0.94
C ASP A 3 -5.19 -18.92 0.81
N VAL A 4 -6.37 -19.45 1.17
CA VAL A 4 -7.66 -18.73 1.04
C VAL A 4 -7.71 -17.46 1.90
N CYS A 5 -7.11 -17.49 3.10
CA CYS A 5 -7.08 -16.34 4.00
C CYS A 5 -6.12 -15.25 3.48
N LEU A 6 -5.03 -15.64 2.81
CA LEU A 6 -4.14 -14.71 2.13
C LEU A 6 -4.80 -14.10 0.88
N CYS A 7 -5.51 -14.90 0.07
CA CYS A 7 -6.27 -14.40 -1.09
C CYS A 7 -7.26 -13.30 -0.70
N ARG A 8 -8.12 -13.54 0.31
CA ARG A 8 -9.07 -12.50 0.75
C ARG A 8 -8.39 -11.22 1.24
N ARG A 9 -7.25 -11.34 1.95
CA ARG A 9 -6.49 -10.17 2.40
C ARG A 9 -5.85 -9.44 1.22
N VAL A 10 -5.36 -10.17 0.23
CA VAL A 10 -4.81 -9.59 -1.01
C VAL A 10 -5.90 -8.86 -1.79
N ASP A 11 -7.09 -9.45 -1.95
CA ASP A 11 -8.23 -8.82 -2.62
C ASP A 11 -8.65 -7.53 -1.90
N GLU A 12 -8.76 -7.57 -0.57
CA GLU A 12 -9.12 -6.41 0.24
C GLU A 12 -8.07 -5.29 0.12
N VAL A 13 -6.78 -5.64 0.24
CA VAL A 13 -5.66 -4.69 0.05
C VAL A 13 -5.65 -4.13 -1.38
N ALA A 14 -6.00 -4.92 -2.39
CA ALA A 14 -6.09 -4.46 -3.77
C ALA A 14 -7.22 -3.46 -3.99
N VAL A 15 -8.39 -3.70 -3.39
CA VAL A 15 -9.53 -2.76 -3.44
C VAL A 15 -9.19 -1.46 -2.72
N ILE A 16 -8.60 -1.55 -1.52
CA ILE A 16 -8.12 -0.38 -0.77
C ILE A 16 -7.09 0.38 -1.61
N GLY A 17 -6.13 -0.33 -2.17
CA GLY A 17 -5.07 0.25 -3.00
C GLY A 17 -5.60 0.99 -4.22
N ARG A 18 -6.63 0.45 -4.89
CA ARG A 18 -7.32 1.14 -5.99
C ARG A 18 -7.97 2.45 -5.51
N ALA A 19 -8.60 2.45 -4.33
CA ALA A 19 -9.16 3.66 -3.74
C ALA A 19 -8.08 4.73 -3.47
N LEU A 20 -6.89 4.32 -3.00
CA LEU A 20 -5.77 5.22 -2.75
C LEU A 20 -5.23 5.83 -4.05
N LEU A 21 -5.06 5.03 -5.09
CA LEU A 21 -4.61 5.48 -6.41
C LEU A 21 -5.59 6.48 -7.03
N GLU A 22 -6.89 6.19 -6.99
CA GLU A 22 -7.90 7.13 -7.49
C GLU A 22 -7.93 8.43 -6.69
N LYS A 23 -7.74 8.35 -5.36
CA LYS A 23 -7.65 9.53 -4.51
C LYS A 23 -6.42 10.38 -4.85
N ALA A 24 -5.27 9.76 -5.10
CA ALA A 24 -4.05 10.45 -5.54
C ALA A 24 -4.22 11.08 -6.94
N ALA A 25 -5.02 10.47 -7.81
CA ALA A 25 -5.43 11.04 -9.10
C ALA A 25 -6.50 12.15 -8.98
N GLY A 26 -6.86 12.58 -7.77
CA GLY A 26 -7.76 13.71 -7.52
C GLY A 26 -9.24 13.34 -7.37
N ALA A 27 -9.62 12.06 -7.41
CA ALA A 27 -11.01 11.67 -7.28
C ALA A 27 -11.57 11.91 -5.86
N GLY A 28 -12.84 12.32 -5.78
CA GLY A 28 -13.58 12.43 -4.53
C GLY A 28 -14.00 11.07 -3.98
N HIS A 29 -14.04 10.92 -2.64
CA HIS A 29 -14.37 9.64 -1.99
C HIS A 29 -15.73 9.05 -2.40
N ARG A 30 -16.74 9.87 -2.72
CA ARG A 30 -18.05 9.40 -3.23
C ARG A 30 -17.93 8.79 -4.63
N THR A 31 -17.17 9.41 -5.52
CA THR A 31 -16.89 8.91 -6.87
C THR A 31 -16.14 7.58 -6.81
N ILE A 32 -15.12 7.51 -5.96
CA ILE A 32 -14.34 6.29 -5.73
C ILE A 32 -15.26 5.17 -5.21
N ALA A 33 -16.11 5.47 -4.22
CA ALA A 33 -17.05 4.51 -3.64
C ALA A 33 -18.01 3.93 -4.68
N ALA A 34 -18.55 4.76 -5.57
CA ALA A 34 -19.40 4.33 -6.67
C ALA A 34 -18.65 3.38 -7.62
N ARG A 35 -17.43 3.72 -8.04
CA ARG A 35 -16.60 2.89 -8.94
C ARG A 35 -16.20 1.55 -8.33
N LEU A 36 -15.98 1.51 -7.02
CA LEU A 36 -15.60 0.30 -6.29
C LEU A 36 -16.80 -0.53 -5.81
N ALA A 37 -18.04 -0.05 -6.00
CA ALA A 37 -19.25 -0.64 -5.44
C ALA A 37 -19.16 -0.84 -3.91
N ARG A 38 -18.71 0.20 -3.19
CA ARG A 38 -18.56 0.18 -1.72
C ARG A 38 -19.31 1.34 -1.07
N PRO A 39 -19.70 1.22 0.21
CA PRO A 39 -20.30 2.33 0.94
C PRO A 39 -19.34 3.54 1.00
N PRO A 40 -19.82 4.78 0.76
CA PRO A 40 -18.98 5.98 0.81
C PRO A 40 -18.27 6.19 2.15
N GLU A 41 -18.92 5.82 3.26
CA GLU A 41 -18.35 5.87 4.61
C GLU A 41 -17.17 4.91 4.79
N THR A 42 -17.22 3.73 4.17
CA THR A 42 -16.15 2.74 4.19
C THR A 42 -14.92 3.29 3.48
N VAL A 43 -15.12 3.82 2.27
CA VAL A 43 -14.02 4.44 1.50
C VAL A 43 -13.45 5.64 2.23
N ARG A 44 -14.30 6.52 2.77
CA ARG A 44 -13.86 7.65 3.62
C ARG A 44 -13.04 7.16 4.81
N GLY A 45 -13.46 6.08 5.46
CA GLY A 45 -12.75 5.45 6.56
C GLY A 45 -11.38 4.91 6.16
N TRP A 46 -11.26 4.28 4.98
CA TRP A 46 -9.97 3.82 4.45
C TRP A 46 -9.03 4.98 4.17
N LEU A 47 -9.50 6.01 3.45
CA LEU A 47 -8.70 7.18 3.11
C LEU A 47 -8.20 7.91 4.37
N ARG A 48 -9.08 8.09 5.37
CA ARG A 48 -8.71 8.71 6.65
C ARG A 48 -7.64 7.91 7.39
N ARG A 49 -7.78 6.58 7.46
CA ARG A 49 -6.80 5.71 8.12
C ARG A 49 -5.46 5.72 7.40
N PHE A 50 -5.48 5.74 6.07
CA PHE A 50 -4.25 5.87 5.28
C PHE A 50 -3.55 7.19 5.59
N SER A 51 -4.27 8.33 5.54
CA SER A 51 -3.73 9.64 5.90
C SER A 51 -3.11 9.69 7.29
N ALA A 52 -3.73 9.05 8.28
CA ALA A 52 -3.20 8.99 9.64
C ALA A 52 -1.93 8.12 9.77
N ARG A 53 -1.63 7.26 8.79
CA ARG A 53 -0.50 6.31 8.83
C ARG A 53 0.54 6.57 7.73
N MET A 54 0.39 7.64 6.94
CA MET A 54 1.24 7.88 5.77
C MET A 54 2.73 7.86 6.12
N GLU A 55 3.13 8.49 7.23
CA GLU A 55 4.53 8.53 7.66
C GLU A 55 5.10 7.13 7.96
N VAL A 56 4.38 6.33 8.77
CA VAL A 56 4.80 4.96 9.12
C VAL A 56 4.82 4.05 7.88
N ILE A 57 3.85 4.21 6.98
CA ILE A 57 3.83 3.48 5.70
C ILE A 57 5.03 3.89 4.84
N GLN A 58 5.32 5.20 4.77
CA GLN A 58 6.45 5.71 4.00
C GLN A 58 7.77 5.13 4.50
N GLU A 59 8.03 5.22 5.80
CA GLU A 59 9.26 4.68 6.41
C GLU A 59 9.40 3.18 6.14
N HIS A 60 8.32 2.41 6.36
CA HIS A 60 8.33 0.96 6.16
C HIS A 60 8.68 0.57 4.73
N PHE A 61 7.98 1.13 3.74
CA PHE A 61 8.21 0.79 2.34
C PHE A 61 9.52 1.38 1.81
N ARG A 62 9.95 2.54 2.32
CA ARG A 62 11.28 3.09 2.01
C ARG A 62 12.38 2.13 2.47
N ARG A 63 12.29 1.57 3.69
CA ARG A 63 13.25 0.57 4.19
C ARG A 63 13.29 -0.67 3.30
N TRP A 64 12.13 -1.19 2.90
CA TRP A 64 12.07 -2.31 1.95
C TRP A 64 12.67 -1.95 0.59
N ALA A 65 12.42 -0.75 0.06
CA ALA A 65 12.98 -0.31 -1.21
C ALA A 65 14.52 -0.27 -1.17
N PHE A 66 15.12 0.29 -0.12
CA PHE A 66 16.58 0.32 0.03
C PHE A 66 17.20 -1.07 0.26
N VAL A 67 16.53 -1.95 0.99
CA VAL A 67 17.03 -3.32 1.22
C VAL A 67 16.98 -4.14 -0.08
N LEU A 68 15.95 -3.95 -0.90
CA LEU A 68 15.75 -4.73 -2.13
C LEU A 68 16.46 -4.13 -3.35
N ASP A 69 16.73 -2.82 -3.36
CA ASP A 69 17.44 -2.13 -4.43
C ASP A 69 18.60 -1.32 -3.84
N ALA A 70 19.77 -1.95 -3.78
CA ALA A 70 21.00 -1.32 -3.32
C ALA A 70 21.48 -0.16 -4.23
N ARG A 71 20.88 0.01 -5.41
CA ARG A 71 21.19 1.12 -6.33
C ARG A 71 20.27 2.33 -6.10
N LEU A 72 19.24 2.20 -5.27
CA LEU A 72 18.37 3.30 -4.92
C LEU A 72 19.14 4.30 -4.05
N GLU A 73 19.40 5.49 -4.58
CA GLU A 73 20.15 6.53 -3.84
C GLU A 73 19.21 7.42 -3.03
N THR A 74 18.14 7.92 -3.65
CA THR A 74 17.16 8.79 -2.99
C THR A 74 15.76 8.57 -3.56
N VAL A 75 14.73 8.90 -2.79
CA VAL A 75 13.33 8.90 -3.25
C VAL A 75 12.90 10.34 -3.48
N THR A 76 12.58 10.69 -4.73
CA THR A 76 12.11 12.02 -5.10
C THR A 76 10.70 12.30 -4.56
N PRO A 77 10.48 13.41 -3.82
CA PRO A 77 9.14 13.80 -3.37
C PRO A 77 8.19 14.06 -4.55
N GLN A 78 6.96 13.56 -4.46
CA GLN A 78 5.88 13.68 -5.42
C GLN A 78 4.95 14.87 -5.13
N GLY A 79 5.24 15.67 -4.10
CA GLY A 79 4.50 16.90 -3.80
C GLY A 79 3.21 16.71 -3.00
N SER A 80 2.88 15.49 -2.56
CA SER A 80 1.88 15.26 -1.52
C SER A 80 2.18 14.01 -0.69
N PRO A 81 1.90 14.01 0.63
CA PRO A 81 2.20 12.86 1.49
C PRO A 81 1.57 11.54 1.03
N GLY A 82 0.41 11.61 0.37
CA GLY A 82 -0.25 10.44 -0.20
C GLY A 82 0.44 9.91 -1.46
N ALA A 83 0.89 10.80 -2.35
CA ALA A 83 1.66 10.43 -3.53
C ALA A 83 3.05 9.90 -3.13
N ASP A 84 3.71 10.51 -2.15
CA ASP A 84 4.98 10.04 -1.60
C ASP A 84 4.88 8.62 -1.02
N ALA A 85 3.79 8.34 -0.28
CA ALA A 85 3.53 7.01 0.26
C ALA A 85 3.30 5.97 -0.84
N LEU A 86 2.58 6.33 -1.92
CA LEU A 86 2.35 5.43 -3.04
C LEU A 86 3.62 5.21 -3.87
N GLU A 87 4.48 6.21 -3.99
CA GLU A 87 5.75 6.11 -4.71
C GLU A 87 6.69 5.10 -4.04
N VAL A 88 6.90 5.20 -2.73
CA VAL A 88 7.77 4.23 -2.02
C VAL A 88 7.19 2.82 -2.03
N ILE A 89 5.85 2.67 -2.03
CA ILE A 89 5.21 1.37 -2.26
C ILE A 89 5.56 0.86 -3.67
N GLY A 90 5.44 1.71 -4.69
CA GLY A 90 5.79 1.38 -6.06
C GLY A 90 7.25 0.90 -6.19
N LEU A 91 8.18 1.64 -5.62
CA LEU A 91 9.61 1.30 -5.63
C LEU A 91 9.90 -0.04 -4.97
N ALA A 92 9.41 -0.25 -3.74
CA ALA A 92 9.64 -1.50 -3.01
C ALA A 92 9.05 -2.73 -3.73
N THR A 93 7.82 -2.60 -4.25
CA THR A 93 7.14 -3.72 -4.94
C THR A 93 7.73 -4.00 -6.33
N ARG A 94 8.26 -2.97 -7.00
CA ARG A 94 9.05 -3.12 -8.24
C ARG A 94 10.35 -3.86 -7.95
N ALA A 95 11.12 -3.42 -6.96
CA ALA A 95 12.37 -4.07 -6.57
C ALA A 95 12.15 -5.56 -6.20
N ALA A 96 11.11 -5.84 -5.40
CA ALA A 96 10.73 -7.22 -5.08
C ALA A 96 10.38 -8.04 -6.33
N SER A 97 9.66 -7.45 -7.29
CA SER A 97 9.30 -8.14 -8.54
C SER A 97 10.50 -8.46 -9.41
N LEU A 98 11.52 -7.61 -9.40
CA LEU A 98 12.77 -7.82 -10.13
C LEU A 98 13.60 -8.96 -9.51
N LEU A 99 13.60 -9.09 -8.17
CA LEU A 99 14.38 -10.10 -7.46
C LEU A 99 13.68 -11.47 -7.39
N PHE A 100 12.36 -11.50 -7.19
CA PHE A 100 11.61 -12.71 -6.86
C PHE A 100 10.58 -13.12 -7.93
N GLY A 101 10.51 -12.38 -9.03
CA GLY A 101 9.55 -12.58 -10.11
C GLY A 101 8.29 -11.72 -10.00
N PRO A 102 7.61 -11.50 -11.13
CA PRO A 102 6.49 -10.57 -11.21
C PRO A 102 5.26 -11.06 -10.43
N ARG A 103 4.63 -10.14 -9.70
CA ARG A 103 3.31 -10.34 -9.09
C ARG A 103 2.60 -8.99 -8.92
N PRO A 104 1.26 -8.99 -8.71
CA PRO A 104 0.52 -7.75 -8.51
C PRO A 104 1.07 -6.93 -7.32
N VAL A 105 1.17 -5.61 -7.49
CA VAL A 105 1.66 -4.65 -6.47
C VAL A 105 1.01 -4.88 -5.11
N TRP A 106 -0.32 -4.97 -5.07
CA TRP A 106 -1.08 -5.15 -3.82
C TRP A 106 -0.90 -6.52 -3.18
N SER A 107 -0.50 -7.52 -3.97
CA SER A 107 -0.04 -8.79 -3.42
C SER A 107 1.25 -8.56 -2.64
N TRP A 108 2.26 -7.87 -3.21
CA TRP A 108 3.50 -7.53 -2.48
C TRP A 108 3.23 -6.71 -1.22
N VAL A 109 2.38 -5.69 -1.30
CA VAL A 109 1.97 -4.88 -0.16
C VAL A 109 1.36 -5.73 0.95
N SER A 110 0.48 -6.67 0.62
CA SER A 110 -0.08 -7.61 1.60
C SER A 110 1.01 -8.45 2.26
N ALA A 111 1.98 -8.99 1.52
CA ALA A 111 3.07 -9.77 2.11
C ALA A 111 4.00 -8.93 3.00
N MET A 112 4.41 -7.74 2.53
CA MET A 112 5.32 -6.84 3.26
C MET A 112 4.67 -6.24 4.51
N THR A 113 3.33 -6.21 4.59
CA THR A 113 2.59 -5.71 5.76
C THR A 113 1.90 -6.80 6.57
N GLY A 114 1.95 -8.08 6.15
CA GLY A 114 1.16 -9.17 6.75
C GLY A 114 -0.36 -9.03 6.57
N GLY A 115 -0.80 -8.24 5.59
CA GLY A 115 -2.21 -7.87 5.36
C GLY A 115 -2.71 -6.76 6.29
N ALA A 116 -1.82 -6.06 7.00
CA ALA A 116 -2.15 -5.09 8.02
C ALA A 116 -2.04 -3.62 7.56
N LEU A 117 -2.06 -3.35 6.24
CA LEU A 117 -1.85 -2.01 5.67
C LEU A 117 -2.67 -0.91 6.38
N LEU A 118 -3.93 -1.22 6.73
CA LEU A 118 -4.82 -0.32 7.47
C LEU A 118 -5.28 -0.86 8.85
N ALA A 119 -4.65 -1.92 9.37
CA ALA A 119 -5.10 -2.55 10.62
C ALA A 119 -4.88 -1.65 11.85
N ASN A 120 -5.83 -1.67 12.79
CA ASN A 120 -5.84 -0.81 13.99
C ASN A 120 -4.92 -1.34 15.12
N THR A 121 -4.48 -2.60 15.05
CA THR A 121 -3.63 -3.19 16.08
C THR A 121 -2.18 -2.87 15.77
N ASN A 122 -1.50 -2.31 16.77
CA ASN A 122 -0.14 -1.76 16.74
C ASN A 122 0.96 -2.83 16.58
N SER A 123 0.73 -3.89 15.79
CA SER A 123 1.80 -4.81 15.45
C SER A 123 2.76 -4.11 14.50
N PRO A 124 4.06 -4.03 14.82
CA PRO A 124 5.04 -3.44 13.91
C PRO A 124 4.96 -4.18 12.57
N PHE A 125 5.00 -3.43 11.47
CA PHE A 125 5.06 -4.04 10.15
C PHE A 125 6.27 -4.98 10.11
N ARG A 126 6.13 -6.10 9.39
CA ARG A 126 7.16 -7.14 9.33
C ARG A 126 8.44 -6.54 8.75
N SER A 127 9.48 -6.42 9.56
CA SER A 127 10.76 -5.89 9.09
C SER A 127 11.40 -6.86 8.08
N PRO A 128 12.12 -6.36 7.07
CA PRO A 128 12.98 -7.21 6.26
C PRO A 128 14.04 -7.83 7.20
N HIS A 129 14.06 -9.17 7.26
CA HIS A 129 15.15 -9.95 7.83
C HIS A 129 16.03 -10.47 6.70
#